data_AF-A0A8H5BJK1-F1
#
_entry.id   AF-A0A8H5BJK1-F1
#
_cell.length_a   1.000
_cell.length_b   1.000
_cell.length_c   1.000
_cell.angle_alpha   90.00
_cell.angle_beta   90.00
_cell.angle_gamma   90.00
#
_symmetry.space_group_name_H-M   'P 1'
#
loop_
_entity.id
_entity.type
_entity.pdbx_description
1 polymer ?
#
loop_
_entity_poly.entity_id
_entity_poly.type
_entity_poly.pdbx_seq_one_letter_code
_entity_poly.pdbx_strand_id
1 'polypeptide(L)'
;MHFRLKPLRGMSRLLLVDMPAKYTVSATVVLLLSFQYSLANPLPTAWEVVKEVLNENGSLRNTVFSKTFEGPGFIPVAFKAARKADPKAKLYIDDYNLDKSPEKVAGLVDLVSQLNTEYPDLIDGISSQAHLGDLTLYPDNAVESALTALSGATGVKEVAISELDIPGAKPEDYASVIEACLKVEKCIGVTVWGISDTYSWRAATTPLLWDAEYKKKPAYYAISKALVKPE
;
A
#
# COMPACT_ATOMS: atom_id res chain seq x y z
N MET A 1 37.72 4.05 -1.33
CA MET A 1 36.98 4.55 -2.51
C MET A 1 35.63 5.03 -2.01
N HIS A 2 35.39 6.35 -1.96
CA HIS A 2 34.13 6.94 -1.47
C HIS A 2 33.24 7.24 -2.67
N PHE A 3 32.03 6.67 -2.73
CA PHE A 3 31.00 7.07 -3.68
C PHE A 3 29.90 7.82 -2.93
N ARG A 4 29.75 9.11 -3.23
CA ARG A 4 28.62 9.95 -2.81
C ARG A 4 27.48 9.76 -3.82
N LEU A 5 26.28 9.46 -3.35
CA LEU A 5 25.06 9.59 -4.13
C LEU A 5 24.56 11.04 -4.05
N LYS A 6 24.35 11.68 -5.20
CA LYS A 6 23.68 12.99 -5.30
C LYS A 6 22.17 12.81 -5.20
N PRO A 7 21.43 13.69 -4.50
CA PRO A 7 19.98 13.67 -4.51
C PRO A 7 19.45 14.17 -5.86
N LEU A 8 18.55 13.39 -6.46
CA LEU A 8 17.71 13.84 -7.58
C LEU A 8 16.64 14.77 -7.03
N ARG A 9 16.76 16.06 -7.35
CA ARG A 9 15.67 17.04 -7.18
C ARG A 9 14.65 16.84 -8.29
N GLY A 10 13.39 16.68 -7.91
CA GLY A 10 12.25 16.82 -8.81
C GLY A 10 11.46 15.53 -8.97
N MET A 11 10.55 15.26 -8.05
CA MET A 11 9.31 14.54 -8.31
C MET A 11 8.30 15.02 -7.27
N SER A 12 7.26 15.69 -7.75
CA SER A 12 6.11 16.09 -6.95
C SER A 12 5.39 14.83 -6.43
N ARG A 13 5.57 14.52 -5.15
CA ARG A 13 4.69 13.69 -4.30
C ARG A 13 4.11 14.66 -3.26
N LEU A 14 2.90 14.61 -2.75
CA LEU A 14 2.01 13.51 -2.38
C LEU A 14 0.68 14.18 -1.99
N LEU A 15 -0.49 13.60 -2.32
CA LEU A 15 -1.74 14.03 -1.70
C LEU A 15 -1.91 13.20 -0.42
N LEU A 16 -1.50 13.75 0.72
CA LEU A 16 -1.95 13.26 2.03
C LEU A 16 -3.28 13.93 2.35
N VAL A 17 -4.34 13.14 2.39
CA VAL A 17 -5.60 13.57 2.98
C VAL A 17 -5.52 13.20 4.46
N ASP A 18 -5.05 14.16 5.26
CA ASP A 18 -5.07 14.08 6.71
C ASP A 18 -6.53 14.27 7.19
N MET A 19 -7.05 13.32 7.97
CA MET A 19 -8.42 13.37 8.50
C MET A 19 -8.47 14.13 9.84
N PRO A 20 -9.48 14.99 10.09
CA PRO A 20 -9.36 16.03 11.11
C PRO A 20 -9.91 15.62 12.49
N ALA A 21 -9.15 15.95 13.53
CA ALA A 21 -9.71 16.19 14.86
C ALA A 21 -10.42 17.56 14.89
N LYS A 22 -11.75 17.56 14.70
CA LYS A 22 -12.70 18.59 15.18
C LYS A 22 -12.43 20.07 14.75
N TYR A 23 -13.11 20.49 13.67
CA TYR A 23 -13.53 21.87 13.29
C TYR A 23 -12.55 22.87 12.57
N THR A 24 -13.02 23.29 11.37
CA THR A 24 -12.86 24.50 10.51
C THR A 24 -11.61 25.41 10.52
N VAL A 25 -10.97 25.63 9.35
CA VAL A 25 -10.55 26.96 8.83
C VAL A 25 -10.54 27.00 7.28
N SER A 26 -11.00 28.13 6.75
CA SER A 26 -11.02 28.59 5.35
C SER A 26 -9.74 28.33 4.52
N ALA A 27 -9.95 28.02 3.24
CA ALA A 27 -9.05 27.37 2.28
C ALA A 27 -7.85 28.20 1.75
N THR A 28 -7.21 29.05 2.55
CA THR A 28 -5.99 29.77 2.10
C THR A 28 -4.83 29.76 3.10
N VAL A 29 -5.06 29.34 4.35
CA VAL A 29 -4.00 29.26 5.38
C VAL A 29 -3.43 27.84 5.54
N VAL A 30 -4.13 26.82 5.04
CA VAL A 30 -3.76 25.40 5.23
C VAL A 30 -2.47 25.01 4.51
N LEU A 31 -2.20 25.55 3.31
CA LEU A 31 -1.05 25.13 2.49
C LEU A 31 0.32 25.49 3.10
N LEU A 32 0.42 26.60 3.85
CA LEU A 32 1.68 27.07 4.45
C LEU A 32 2.00 26.35 5.76
N LEU A 33 0.99 26.03 6.57
CA LEU A 33 1.17 25.28 7.82
C LEU A 33 1.51 23.81 7.57
N SER A 34 0.92 23.16 6.56
CA SER A 34 1.26 21.77 6.20
C SER A 34 2.72 21.63 5.75
N PHE A 35 3.24 22.63 5.04
CA PHE A 35 4.63 22.63 4.55
C PHE A 35 5.64 22.84 5.70
N GLN A 36 5.33 23.71 6.66
CA GLN A 36 6.17 23.89 7.86
C GLN A 36 6.08 22.69 8.82
N TYR A 37 4.91 22.06 8.95
CA TYR A 37 4.71 20.89 9.81
C TYR A 37 5.42 19.64 9.28
N SER A 38 5.42 19.43 7.95
CA SER A 38 6.14 18.31 7.30
C SER A 38 7.66 18.42 7.42
N LEU A 39 8.21 19.63 7.51
CA LEU A 39 9.64 19.85 7.78
C LEU A 39 10.01 19.66 9.27
N ALA A 40 9.06 19.88 10.18
CA ALA A 40 9.26 19.71 11.62
C ALA A 40 9.03 18.26 12.09
N ASN A 41 8.16 17.52 11.41
CA ASN A 41 7.85 16.11 11.65
C ASN A 41 7.87 15.37 10.31
N PRO A 42 9.04 14.90 9.83
CA PRO A 42 9.07 14.05 8.65
C PRO A 42 8.22 12.82 8.96
N LEU A 43 7.25 12.52 8.09
CA LEU A 43 6.50 11.27 8.18
C LEU A 43 7.49 10.11 8.23
N PRO A 44 7.23 9.07 9.05
CA PRO A 44 8.10 7.91 9.08
C PRO A 44 8.23 7.36 7.66
N THR A 45 9.48 7.20 7.22
CA THR A 45 9.84 6.58 5.95
C THR A 45 9.26 5.16 5.91
N ALA A 46 8.53 4.80 4.86
CA ALA A 46 8.06 3.43 4.65
C ALA A 46 8.79 2.82 3.46
N TRP A 47 9.24 1.57 3.60
CA TRP A 47 9.93 0.83 2.55
C TRP A 47 9.27 -0.52 2.33
N GLU A 48 8.87 -0.79 1.09
CA GLU A 48 8.61 -2.14 0.61
C GLU A 48 9.97 -2.82 0.37
N VAL A 49 10.42 -3.63 1.33
CA VAL A 49 11.78 -4.19 1.33
C VAL A 49 11.90 -5.35 0.34
N VAL A 50 10.83 -6.16 0.23
CA VAL A 50 10.71 -7.23 -0.76
C VAL A 50 9.30 -7.21 -1.35
N LYS A 51 9.21 -7.56 -2.63
CA LYS A 51 7.95 -7.56 -3.40
C LYS A 51 7.73 -8.90 -4.10
N GLU A 52 6.48 -9.31 -4.23
CA GLU A 52 6.01 -10.40 -5.11
C GLU A 52 6.70 -11.75 -4.86
N VAL A 53 6.91 -12.07 -3.58
CA VAL A 53 7.70 -13.25 -3.20
C VAL A 53 6.91 -14.56 -3.34
N LEU A 54 5.58 -14.50 -3.51
CA LEU A 54 4.75 -15.69 -3.58
C LEU A 54 4.21 -15.98 -4.99
N ASN A 55 3.93 -17.26 -5.21
CA ASN A 55 3.07 -17.75 -6.28
C ASN A 55 1.59 -17.67 -5.84
N GLU A 56 0.67 -17.84 -6.79
CA GLU A 56 -0.77 -17.79 -6.53
C GLU A 56 -1.26 -18.88 -5.56
N ASN A 57 -0.53 -19.98 -5.39
CA ASN A 57 -0.88 -21.03 -4.43
C ASN A 57 -0.27 -20.81 -3.02
N GLY A 58 0.26 -19.62 -2.74
CA GLY A 58 0.89 -19.28 -1.46
C GLY A 58 2.30 -19.82 -1.26
N SER A 59 2.85 -20.60 -2.19
CA SER A 59 4.24 -21.06 -2.12
C SER A 59 5.24 -19.97 -2.51
N LEU A 60 6.46 -20.04 -1.97
CA LEU A 60 7.54 -19.13 -2.32
C LEU A 60 7.90 -19.24 -3.82
N ARG A 61 7.99 -18.09 -4.50
CA ARG A 61 8.36 -18.00 -5.91
C ARG A 61 9.79 -18.47 -6.13
N ASN A 62 10.01 -19.19 -7.23
CA ASN A 62 11.34 -19.62 -7.64
C ASN A 62 12.09 -18.48 -8.35
N THR A 63 13.04 -17.85 -7.65
CA THR A 63 13.80 -16.68 -8.11
C THR A 63 15.30 -16.90 -7.90
N VAL A 64 16.15 -15.99 -8.39
CA VAL A 64 17.58 -16.02 -8.05
C VAL A 64 17.80 -15.95 -6.54
N PHE A 65 16.98 -15.19 -5.81
CA PHE A 65 17.10 -15.04 -4.36
C PHE A 65 16.72 -16.32 -3.62
N SER A 66 15.55 -16.90 -3.92
CA SER A 66 15.11 -18.12 -3.24
C SER A 66 15.96 -19.34 -3.59
N LYS A 67 16.54 -19.41 -4.80
CA LYS A 67 17.54 -20.42 -5.15
C LYS A 67 18.84 -20.25 -4.36
N THR A 68 19.34 -19.02 -4.27
CA THR A 68 20.63 -18.74 -3.62
C THR A 68 20.58 -18.95 -2.11
N PHE A 69 19.44 -18.65 -1.49
CA PHE A 69 19.23 -18.80 -0.05
C PHE A 69 18.49 -20.09 0.35
N GLU A 70 18.26 -20.99 -0.60
CA GLU A 70 17.53 -22.25 -0.40
C GLU A 70 16.19 -22.06 0.34
N GLY A 71 15.40 -21.06 -0.10
CA GLY A 71 14.11 -20.71 0.51
C GLY A 71 13.99 -19.23 0.87
N PRO A 72 13.24 -18.88 1.93
CA PRO A 72 12.93 -17.48 2.27
C PRO A 72 14.06 -16.74 2.99
N GLY A 73 15.24 -17.33 3.15
CA GLY A 73 16.35 -16.78 3.95
C GLY A 73 16.87 -15.41 3.49
N PHE A 74 16.60 -15.00 2.25
CA PHE A 74 16.94 -13.67 1.75
C PHE A 74 16.10 -12.56 2.39
N ILE A 75 14.86 -12.86 2.82
CA ILE A 75 13.94 -11.89 3.40
C ILE A 75 14.50 -11.32 4.71
N PRO A 76 14.84 -12.11 5.75
CA PRO A 76 15.40 -11.55 6.98
C PRO A 76 16.73 -10.83 6.77
N VAL A 77 17.54 -11.22 5.77
CA VAL A 77 18.76 -10.48 5.41
C VAL A 77 18.43 -9.08 4.90
N ALA A 78 17.48 -8.96 3.98
CA ALA A 78 17.07 -7.67 3.42
C ALA A 78 16.45 -6.76 4.49
N PHE A 79 15.55 -7.29 5.32
CA PHE A 79 14.89 -6.51 6.38
C PHE A 79 15.86 -6.08 7.49
N LYS A 80 16.79 -6.93 7.93
CA LYS A 80 17.84 -6.53 8.89
C LYS A 80 18.74 -5.45 8.32
N ALA A 81 19.08 -5.53 7.03
CA ALA A 81 19.87 -4.49 6.37
C ALA A 81 19.10 -3.16 6.27
N ALA A 82 17.82 -3.20 5.88
CA ALA A 82 16.96 -2.03 5.81
C ALA A 82 16.80 -1.37 7.19
N ARG A 83 16.50 -2.17 8.23
CA ARG A 83 16.39 -1.68 9.61
C ARG A 83 17.69 -1.06 10.11
N LYS A 84 18.84 -1.63 9.76
CA LYS A 84 20.15 -1.08 10.14
C LYS A 84 20.41 0.26 9.46
N ALA A 85 19.96 0.43 8.22
CA ALA A 85 20.13 1.67 7.46
C ALA A 85 19.19 2.79 7.94
N ASP A 86 17.94 2.44 8.25
CA ASP A 86 16.93 3.36 8.78
C ASP A 86 16.10 2.67 9.88
N PRO A 87 16.52 2.77 11.16
CA PRO A 87 15.80 2.14 12.26
C PRO A 87 14.40 2.71 12.52
N LYS A 88 14.11 3.90 11.99
CA LYS A 88 12.82 4.58 12.18
C LYS A 88 11.82 4.26 11.06
N ALA A 89 12.30 3.71 9.95
CA ALA A 89 11.44 3.35 8.84
C ALA A 89 10.48 2.22 9.22
N LYS A 90 9.29 2.25 8.65
CA LYS A 90 8.36 1.13 8.62
C LYS A 90 8.73 0.22 7.46
N LEU A 91 8.91 -1.08 7.75
CA LEU A 91 9.36 -2.04 6.76
C LEU A 91 8.20 -2.97 6.38
N TYR A 92 7.88 -2.98 5.09
CA TYR A 92 6.77 -3.71 4.50
C TYR A 92 7.25 -4.84 3.60
N ILE A 93 6.47 -5.92 3.59
CA ILE A 93 6.42 -6.89 2.50
C ILE A 93 5.19 -6.60 1.63
N ASP A 94 5.35 -6.62 0.32
CA ASP A 94 4.31 -6.23 -0.63
C ASP A 94 4.02 -7.34 -1.66
N ASP A 95 2.75 -7.58 -2.01
CA ASP A 95 2.38 -8.53 -3.05
C ASP A 95 1.03 -8.18 -3.72
N TYR A 96 0.79 -8.72 -4.91
CA TYR A 96 -0.47 -8.59 -5.66
C TYR A 96 -1.35 -9.85 -5.55
N ASN A 97 -2.59 -9.74 -6.05
CA ASN A 97 -3.62 -10.79 -6.03
C ASN A 97 -4.06 -11.26 -4.63
N LEU A 98 -3.67 -10.55 -3.56
CA LEU A 98 -4.13 -10.84 -2.20
C LEU A 98 -5.64 -10.63 -2.07
N ASP A 99 -6.23 -9.78 -2.91
CA ASP A 99 -7.68 -9.56 -2.96
C ASP A 99 -8.42 -10.68 -3.71
N LYS A 100 -7.72 -11.61 -4.37
CA LYS A 100 -8.32 -12.65 -5.22
C LYS A 100 -8.01 -14.07 -4.78
N SER A 101 -6.81 -14.32 -4.26
CA SER A 101 -6.34 -15.66 -3.90
C SER A 101 -6.25 -15.83 -2.37
N PRO A 102 -7.21 -16.55 -1.76
CA PRO A 102 -7.13 -16.91 -0.35
C PRO A 102 -5.87 -17.73 -0.01
N GLU A 103 -5.41 -18.58 -0.93
CA GLU A 103 -4.19 -19.38 -0.74
C GLU A 103 -2.95 -18.51 -0.66
N LYS A 104 -2.86 -17.48 -1.51
CA LYS A 104 -1.76 -16.52 -1.49
C LYS A 104 -1.78 -15.66 -0.22
N VAL A 105 -2.96 -15.24 0.24
CA VAL A 105 -3.13 -14.56 1.53
C VAL A 105 -2.66 -15.44 2.68
N ALA A 106 -3.11 -16.69 2.74
CA ALA A 106 -2.69 -17.63 3.78
C ALA A 106 -1.17 -17.85 3.77
N GLY A 107 -0.58 -18.06 2.59
CA GLY A 107 0.87 -18.22 2.44
C GLY A 107 1.66 -16.99 2.91
N LEU A 108 1.16 -15.77 2.66
CA LEU A 108 1.82 -14.55 3.11
C LEU A 108 1.69 -14.34 4.61
N VAL A 109 0.52 -14.60 5.19
CA VAL A 109 0.29 -14.58 6.64
C VAL A 109 1.22 -15.57 7.34
N ASP A 110 1.31 -16.80 6.85
CA ASP A 110 2.17 -17.84 7.42
C ASP A 110 3.65 -17.47 7.33
N LEU A 111 4.11 -17.02 6.15
CA LEU A 111 5.50 -16.60 5.95
C LEU A 111 5.89 -15.45 6.89
N VAL A 112 5.08 -14.39 6.96
CA VAL A 112 5.35 -13.24 7.82
C VAL A 112 5.30 -13.65 9.29
N SER A 113 4.32 -14.47 9.68
CA SER A 113 4.18 -14.92 11.06
C SER A 113 5.36 -15.77 11.52
N GLN A 114 5.85 -16.68 10.66
CA GLN A 114 7.05 -17.47 10.93
C GLN A 114 8.29 -16.59 11.08
N LEU A 115 8.50 -15.67 10.14
CA LEU A 115 9.65 -14.77 10.15
C LEU A 115 9.64 -13.83 11.36
N ASN A 116 8.50 -13.27 11.74
CA ASN A 116 8.39 -12.41 12.92
C ASN A 116 8.44 -13.19 14.24
N THR A 117 8.09 -14.48 14.24
CA THR A 117 8.30 -15.37 15.40
C THR A 117 9.78 -15.66 15.60
N GLU A 118 10.51 -15.96 14.53
CA GLU A 118 11.95 -16.23 14.57
C GLU A 118 12.77 -14.94 14.80
N TYR A 119 12.31 -13.83 14.24
CA TYR A 119 12.96 -12.51 14.29
C TYR A 119 11.95 -11.44 14.72
N PRO A 120 11.80 -11.18 16.02
CA PRO A 120 10.90 -10.12 16.51
C PRO A 120 11.20 -8.76 15.87
N ASP A 121 10.16 -8.01 15.53
CA ASP A 121 10.20 -6.68 14.90
C ASP A 121 10.90 -6.63 13.50
N LEU A 122 11.00 -7.77 12.82
CA LEU A 122 11.59 -7.83 11.48
C LEU A 122 10.72 -7.11 10.45
N ILE A 123 9.44 -7.48 10.34
CA ILE A 123 8.47 -6.94 9.38
C ILE A 123 7.40 -6.17 10.14
N ASP A 124 7.29 -4.85 9.91
CA ASP A 124 6.29 -4.01 10.58
C ASP A 124 4.92 -4.10 9.94
N GLY A 125 4.88 -4.27 8.62
CA GLY A 125 3.63 -4.21 7.86
C GLY A 125 3.57 -5.11 6.64
N ILE A 126 2.34 -5.32 6.15
CA ILE A 126 2.07 -5.98 4.88
C ILE A 126 1.26 -5.04 4.00
N SER A 127 1.66 -4.87 2.74
CA SER A 127 0.88 -4.11 1.77
C SER A 127 0.29 -5.01 0.68
N SER A 128 -0.97 -4.73 0.33
CA SER A 128 -1.63 -5.30 -0.85
C SER A 128 -1.56 -4.29 -1.98
N GLN A 129 -1.06 -4.70 -3.15
CA GLN A 129 -1.03 -3.82 -4.32
C GLN A 129 -2.43 -3.39 -4.74
N ALA A 130 -3.42 -4.28 -4.67
CA ALA A 130 -4.79 -4.04 -5.14
C ALA A 130 -4.87 -3.56 -6.60
N HIS A 131 -4.11 -4.21 -7.50
CA HIS A 131 -4.39 -4.16 -8.93
C HIS A 131 -5.63 -4.97 -9.26
N LEU A 132 -6.80 -4.35 -9.18
CA LEU A 132 -8.07 -5.09 -9.24
C LEU A 132 -8.50 -5.34 -10.69
N GLY A 133 -9.28 -6.40 -10.86
CA GLY A 133 -10.03 -6.71 -12.08
C GLY A 133 -11.48 -6.25 -11.97
N ASP A 134 -12.38 -6.97 -12.65
CA ASP A 134 -13.81 -6.80 -12.45
C ASP A 134 -14.22 -7.37 -11.08
N LEU A 135 -14.57 -6.49 -10.14
CA LEU A 135 -14.94 -6.85 -8.77
C LEU A 135 -16.17 -7.75 -8.68
N THR A 136 -17.01 -7.82 -9.73
CA THR A 136 -18.14 -8.76 -9.76
C THR A 136 -17.70 -10.23 -9.85
N LEU A 137 -16.41 -10.48 -10.14
CA LEU A 137 -15.80 -11.81 -10.17
C LEU A 137 -15.04 -12.17 -8.89
N TYR A 138 -15.02 -11.26 -7.91
CA TYR A 138 -14.34 -11.45 -6.64
C TYR A 138 -15.33 -11.98 -5.60
N PRO A 139 -14.84 -12.68 -4.55
CA PRO A 139 -15.66 -12.94 -3.38
C PRO A 139 -16.22 -11.64 -2.78
N ASP A 140 -17.38 -11.72 -2.13
CA ASP A 140 -17.93 -10.59 -1.38
C ASP A 140 -16.91 -10.13 -0.32
N ASN A 141 -16.73 -8.81 -0.18
CA ASN A 141 -15.80 -8.19 0.75
C ASN A 141 -14.34 -8.71 0.64
N ALA A 142 -13.89 -9.13 -0.56
CA ALA A 142 -12.58 -9.77 -0.71
C ALA A 142 -11.42 -8.89 -0.22
N VAL A 143 -11.44 -7.59 -0.51
CA VAL A 143 -10.42 -6.63 -0.05
C VAL A 143 -10.41 -6.50 1.48
N GLU A 144 -11.58 -6.32 2.09
CA GLU A 144 -11.72 -6.23 3.56
C GLU A 144 -11.23 -7.52 4.24
N SER A 145 -11.62 -8.67 3.68
CA SER A 145 -11.24 -10.00 4.20
C SER A 145 -9.74 -10.24 4.08
N ALA A 146 -9.13 -9.86 2.96
CA ALA A 146 -7.70 -9.95 2.75
C ALA A 146 -6.94 -9.05 3.74
N LEU A 147 -7.29 -7.77 3.82
CA LEU A 147 -6.67 -6.83 4.77
C LEU A 147 -6.81 -7.31 6.22
N THR A 148 -7.98 -7.84 6.60
CA THR A 148 -8.21 -8.41 7.93
C THR A 148 -7.28 -9.57 8.20
N ALA A 149 -7.18 -10.53 7.27
CA ALA A 149 -6.29 -11.69 7.42
C ALA A 149 -4.81 -11.28 7.51
N LEU A 150 -4.34 -10.40 6.62
CA LEU A 150 -2.98 -9.88 6.62
C LEU A 150 -2.64 -9.16 7.93
N SER A 151 -3.59 -8.40 8.47
CA SER A 151 -3.44 -7.68 9.73
C SER A 151 -3.27 -8.59 10.96
N GLY A 152 -3.69 -9.85 10.83
CA GLY A 152 -3.59 -10.90 11.85
C GLY A 152 -2.25 -11.63 11.91
N ALA A 153 -1.35 -11.41 10.93
CA ALA A 153 -0.02 -12.02 10.96
C ALA A 153 0.79 -11.58 12.19
N THR A 154 1.54 -12.52 12.78
CA THR A 154 2.30 -12.28 14.01
C THR A 154 3.27 -11.11 13.82
N GLY A 155 3.27 -10.16 14.76
CA GLY A 155 4.18 -9.01 14.76
C GLY A 155 3.81 -7.88 13.78
N VAL A 156 2.80 -8.06 12.92
CA VAL A 156 2.34 -7.01 12.00
C VAL A 156 1.57 -5.94 12.76
N LYS A 157 2.02 -4.69 12.61
CA LYS A 157 1.49 -3.50 13.28
C LYS A 157 0.47 -2.78 12.40
N GLU A 158 0.66 -2.84 11.08
CA GLU A 158 -0.10 -2.07 10.10
C GLU A 158 -0.19 -2.80 8.76
N VAL A 159 -1.29 -2.57 8.04
CA VAL A 159 -1.48 -2.98 6.65
C VAL A 159 -1.79 -1.76 5.80
N ALA A 160 -1.57 -1.86 4.49
CA ALA A 160 -1.85 -0.76 3.57
C ALA A 160 -2.25 -1.30 2.20
N ILE A 161 -2.92 -0.46 1.41
CA ILE A 161 -3.06 -0.66 -0.03
C ILE A 161 -2.04 0.23 -0.73
N SER A 162 -1.12 -0.36 -1.51
CA SER A 162 0.07 0.31 -2.05
C SER A 162 -0.06 0.80 -3.50
N GLU A 163 -0.86 0.12 -4.34
CA GLU A 163 -0.86 0.34 -5.80
C GLU A 163 -2.26 0.27 -6.44
N LEU A 164 -3.27 0.83 -5.79
CA LEU A 164 -4.65 0.70 -6.22
C LEU A 164 -4.88 1.23 -7.65
N ASP A 165 -5.39 0.38 -8.52
CA ASP A 165 -5.99 0.75 -9.79
C ASP A 165 -7.10 -0.25 -10.20
N ILE A 166 -8.17 0.27 -10.81
CA ILE A 166 -9.39 -0.53 -11.11
C ILE A 166 -9.86 -0.20 -12.53
N PRO A 167 -9.89 -1.16 -13.48
CA PRO A 167 -10.41 -0.97 -14.84
C PRO A 167 -11.75 -0.24 -14.88
N GLY A 168 -11.83 0.78 -15.73
CA GLY A 168 -13.00 1.63 -15.90
C GLY A 168 -13.19 2.67 -14.79
N ALA A 169 -12.47 2.55 -13.67
CA ALA A 169 -12.58 3.40 -12.49
C ALA A 169 -14.04 3.67 -12.08
N LYS A 170 -14.80 2.58 -11.88
CA LYS A 170 -16.18 2.69 -11.41
C LYS A 170 -16.22 3.35 -10.02
N PRO A 171 -17.10 4.34 -9.79
CA PRO A 171 -17.18 5.05 -8.51
C PRO A 171 -17.42 4.14 -7.30
N GLU A 172 -18.32 3.19 -7.45
CA GLU A 172 -18.70 2.23 -6.42
C GLU A 172 -17.54 1.30 -6.04
N ASP A 173 -16.76 0.83 -7.00
CA ASP A 173 -15.63 -0.07 -6.77
C ASP A 173 -14.55 0.66 -5.95
N TYR A 174 -14.17 1.88 -6.37
CA TYR A 174 -13.21 2.68 -5.62
C TYR A 174 -13.71 3.04 -4.21
N ALA A 175 -14.98 3.39 -4.06
CA ALA A 175 -15.56 3.65 -2.73
C ALA A 175 -15.51 2.40 -1.85
N SER A 176 -15.82 1.21 -2.40
CA SER A 176 -15.81 -0.05 -1.65
C SER A 176 -14.43 -0.40 -1.09
N VAL A 177 -13.36 -0.12 -1.84
CA VAL A 177 -11.97 -0.37 -1.41
C VAL A 177 -11.57 0.57 -0.27
N ILE A 178 -11.95 1.85 -0.36
CA ILE A 178 -11.71 2.82 0.72
C ILE A 178 -12.47 2.42 1.99
N GLU A 179 -13.75 2.04 1.85
CA GLU A 179 -14.57 1.57 2.97
C GLU A 179 -14.01 0.29 3.60
N ALA A 180 -13.48 -0.63 2.79
CA ALA A 180 -12.81 -1.84 3.29
C ALA A 180 -11.58 -1.50 4.15
N CYS A 181 -10.73 -0.58 3.70
CA CYS A 181 -9.59 -0.12 4.50
C CYS A 181 -10.05 0.57 5.80
N LEU A 182 -11.06 1.45 5.73
CA LEU A 182 -11.59 2.15 6.91
C LEU A 182 -12.16 1.20 7.98
N LYS A 183 -12.65 0.02 7.60
CA LYS A 183 -13.17 -0.99 8.54
C LYS A 183 -12.06 -1.81 9.22
N VAL A 184 -10.86 -1.84 8.67
CA VAL A 184 -9.73 -2.59 9.23
C VAL A 184 -8.86 -1.62 10.03
N GLU A 185 -8.91 -1.69 11.37
CA GLU A 185 -8.21 -0.77 12.27
C GLU A 185 -6.71 -0.59 11.95
N LYS A 186 -6.05 -1.67 11.53
CA LYS A 186 -4.63 -1.66 11.16
C LYS A 186 -4.37 -1.13 9.74
N CYS A 187 -5.38 -0.85 8.93
CA CYS A 187 -5.19 -0.30 7.58
C CYS A 187 -4.91 1.19 7.66
N ILE A 188 -3.67 1.58 7.36
CA ILE A 188 -3.21 2.96 7.56
C ILE A 188 -3.41 3.87 6.35
N GLY A 189 -3.79 3.32 5.20
CA GLY A 189 -4.02 4.12 4.01
C GLY A 189 -4.04 3.35 2.70
N VAL A 190 -4.34 4.10 1.64
CA VAL A 190 -4.46 3.64 0.27
C VAL A 190 -3.67 4.57 -0.64
N THR A 191 -2.81 4.01 -1.49
CA THR A 191 -2.09 4.72 -2.54
C THR A 191 -2.58 4.23 -3.90
N VAL A 192 -2.95 5.17 -4.78
CA VAL A 192 -3.34 4.86 -6.17
C VAL A 192 -2.11 4.82 -7.09
N TRP A 193 -2.10 3.88 -8.04
CA TRP A 193 -0.92 3.62 -8.90
C TRP A 193 -0.84 4.52 -10.14
N GLY A 194 -0.78 5.82 -9.87
CA GLY A 194 -0.67 6.87 -10.87
C GLY A 194 -1.69 7.97 -10.66
N ILE A 195 -1.58 9.01 -11.49
CA ILE A 195 -2.50 10.15 -11.46
C ILE A 195 -3.52 10.06 -12.60
N SER A 196 -3.06 10.19 -13.84
CA SER A 196 -3.92 10.22 -15.03
C SER A 196 -3.88 8.90 -15.79
N ASP A 197 -5.03 8.48 -16.32
CA ASP A 197 -5.21 7.32 -17.18
C ASP A 197 -4.17 7.24 -18.30
N THR A 198 -3.77 8.39 -18.86
CA THR A 198 -2.78 8.48 -19.96
C THR A 198 -1.44 7.84 -19.62
N TYR A 199 -1.02 7.91 -18.36
CA TYR A 199 0.31 7.48 -17.92
C TYR A 199 0.27 6.23 -17.04
N SER A 200 -0.90 5.62 -16.87
CA SER A 200 -1.02 4.34 -16.19
C SER A 200 -0.31 3.25 -16.98
N TRP A 201 0.36 2.32 -16.29
CA TRP A 201 0.84 1.07 -16.88
C TRP A 201 -0.30 0.21 -17.48
N ARG A 202 -1.55 0.48 -17.06
CA ARG A 202 -2.80 -0.11 -17.56
C ARG A 202 -3.66 0.92 -18.32
N ALA A 203 -3.05 1.86 -19.04
CA ALA A 203 -3.75 2.96 -19.71
C ALA A 203 -4.96 2.53 -20.56
N ALA A 204 -4.89 1.38 -21.23
CA ALA A 204 -5.96 0.83 -22.05
C ALA A 204 -7.27 0.58 -21.29
N THR A 205 -7.22 0.43 -19.96
CA THR A 205 -8.41 0.18 -19.13
C THR A 205 -8.91 1.43 -18.39
N THR A 206 -8.31 2.60 -18.63
CA THR A 206 -8.67 3.87 -17.95
C THR A 206 -8.88 3.70 -16.43
N PRO A 207 -7.87 3.23 -15.67
CA PRO A 207 -8.11 2.65 -14.36
C PRO A 207 -7.95 3.63 -13.19
N LEU A 208 -7.55 4.88 -13.44
CA LEU A 208 -7.17 5.87 -12.43
C LEU A 208 -8.27 6.92 -12.20
N LEU A 209 -7.98 7.86 -11.31
CA LEU A 209 -8.94 8.87 -10.82
C LEU A 209 -8.99 10.16 -11.66
N TRP A 210 -8.04 10.35 -12.58
CA TRP A 210 -8.01 11.47 -13.52
C TRP A 210 -7.98 10.98 -14.96
N ASP A 211 -8.71 11.66 -15.84
CA ASP A 211 -8.72 11.39 -17.28
C ASP A 211 -7.47 11.95 -17.99
N ALA A 212 -7.46 11.88 -19.32
CA ALA A 212 -6.34 12.32 -20.16
C ALA A 212 -6.08 13.83 -20.10
N GLU A 213 -7.08 14.63 -19.75
CA GLU A 213 -6.98 16.07 -19.60
C GLU A 213 -6.76 16.49 -18.13
N TYR A 214 -6.40 15.55 -17.25
CA TYR A 214 -6.26 15.76 -15.80
C TYR A 214 -7.54 16.30 -15.13
N LYS A 215 -8.72 15.97 -15.67
CA LYS A 215 -9.99 16.22 -14.97
C LYS A 215 -10.31 15.03 -14.08
N LYS A 216 -10.87 15.34 -12.91
CA LYS A 216 -11.28 14.34 -11.92
C LYS A 216 -12.43 13.50 -12.47
N LYS A 217 -12.28 12.18 -12.42
CA LYS A 217 -13.32 11.22 -12.79
C LYS A 217 -14.32 11.04 -11.63
N PRO A 218 -15.53 10.51 -11.89
CA PRO A 218 -16.52 10.23 -10.84
C PRO A 218 -15.99 9.44 -9.63
N ALA A 219 -15.05 8.50 -9.83
CA ALA A 219 -14.42 7.76 -8.74
C ALA A 219 -13.68 8.64 -7.73
N TYR A 220 -13.04 9.73 -8.16
CA TYR A 220 -12.39 10.68 -7.24
C TYR A 220 -13.39 11.24 -6.22
N TYR A 221 -14.58 11.62 -6.70
CA TYR A 221 -15.62 12.19 -5.85
C TYR A 221 -16.26 11.14 -4.94
N ALA A 222 -16.35 9.88 -5.40
CA ALA A 222 -16.84 8.79 -4.57
C ALA A 222 -15.89 8.47 -3.41
N ILE A 223 -14.57 8.45 -3.64
CA ILE A 223 -13.56 8.35 -2.57
C ILE A 223 -13.71 9.52 -1.58
N SER A 224 -13.79 10.75 -2.10
CA SER A 224 -13.95 11.92 -1.23
C SER A 224 -15.20 11.83 -0.37
N LYS A 225 -16.28 11.24 -0.88
CA LYS A 225 -17.53 11.01 -0.13
C LYS A 225 -17.37 9.91 0.92
N ALA A 226 -16.70 8.81 0.58
CA ALA A 226 -16.46 7.69 1.50
C ALA A 226 -15.63 8.13 2.71
N LEU A 227 -14.62 8.99 2.51
CA LEU A 227 -13.75 9.50 3.58
C LEU A 227 -14.44 10.50 4.52
N VAL A 228 -15.52 11.15 4.10
CA VAL A 228 -16.24 12.17 4.90
C VAL A 228 -17.56 11.67 5.47
N LYS A 229 -17.87 10.37 5.35
CA LYS A 229 -19.09 9.81 5.95
C LYS A 229 -19.02 10.03 7.47
N PRO A 230 -19.97 10.79 8.05
CA PRO A 230 -20.06 10.92 9.50
C PRO A 230 -20.52 9.58 10.09
N GLU A 231 -19.88 9.18 11.20
CA GLU A 231 -20.31 8.08 12.08
C GLU A 231 -21.77 8.25 12.53
#